data_AF-A0A356R025-F1
#
_entry.id   AF-A0A356R025-F1
#
_cell.length_a   1.000
_cell.length_b   1.000
_cell.length_c   1.000
_cell.angle_alpha   90.00
_cell.angle_beta   90.00
_cell.angle_gamma   90.00
#
_symmetry.space_group_name_H-M   'P 1'
#
loop_
_entity.id
_entity.type
_entity.pdbx_description
1 polymer ?
#
loop_
_entity_poly.entity_id
_entity_poly.type
_entity_poly.pdbx_seq_one_letter_code
_entity_poly.pdbx_strand_id
1 'polypeptide(L)'
;MLALSGTGIGRGIAIGRALVLDSPQHEVPHFQIDTKRIDGEILRFNQAIAAVRQELQHLQSTLPATAPPETGAFIDVHLLMLEDPLISKEPAESIQREQINAEWALSNHAQTLAAFFDNISDPYLRTKKDDVTQVVGRVMDILTQRAERYPNLSSMEPELADRIIVARDLSPADAVMLRHRSMAAFVTSLGGPISHTAILARGLGIPAIVGLHGVIDTIRDQDTLIVDAASGTVLVSPDERLLKQFELLQARQHEERQALAKVGEKRAATLDDQEMTLLANIELPEDLDALAGSGAAGVGLYRTEFLFMNRTEPPEEEEQYQAYSQIIKAVNGPVTIRTLDLGADKQVDGGRDEPKAEMTAALGLRAIRLCLSEPSLFKPQLRAILRAAVHGDVQMMIPMLSSLSELEQSFSLIREVCAELESEGTAFKPNIPIGGMIEVPAAAIAADLFAQKLDFLSIGTNDLIQYTLAIDRVDDAVNYLYDPLHPSVLRLVRNIIQAGKAAGIPVSMCGEMAGDPAFTRLLMGLGLRQFSMEPSQLLEIRQQVRQTRLSAVPEWIERILECTDTSALHGLVDQLNAQECV
;
A
#
# COMPACT_ATOMS: atom_id res chain seq x y z
N MET A 1 23.41 -24.75 6.55
CA MET A 1 22.12 -24.26 6.06
C MET A 1 21.32 -23.76 7.25
N LEU A 2 20.92 -22.49 7.21
CA LEU A 2 20.03 -21.86 8.19
C LEU A 2 18.80 -21.36 7.43
N ALA A 3 17.61 -21.52 8.02
CA ALA A 3 16.38 -20.95 7.50
C ALA A 3 15.92 -19.87 8.48
N LEU A 4 15.71 -18.66 7.97
CA LEU A 4 15.26 -17.51 8.74
C LEU A 4 13.92 -17.05 8.16
N SER A 5 12.98 -16.67 9.01
CA SER A 5 11.65 -16.24 8.61
C SER A 5 11.39 -14.81 9.06
N GLY A 6 10.69 -14.05 8.22
CA GLY A 6 10.24 -12.70 8.50
C GLY A 6 9.07 -12.34 7.60
N THR A 7 8.82 -11.04 7.42
CA THR A 7 7.68 -10.57 6.63
C THR A 7 8.10 -10.39 5.18
N GLY A 8 7.59 -11.24 4.30
CA GLY A 8 7.86 -11.16 2.87
C GLY A 8 7.09 -10.05 2.15
N ILE A 9 7.76 -9.32 1.26
CA ILE A 9 7.22 -8.24 0.45
C ILE A 9 7.42 -8.59 -1.03
N GLY A 10 6.31 -8.72 -1.76
CA GLY A 10 6.30 -9.20 -3.14
C GLY A 10 6.18 -10.73 -3.25
N ARG A 11 6.23 -11.27 -4.48
CA ARG A 11 6.02 -12.70 -4.77
C ARG A 11 7.19 -13.39 -5.49
N GLY A 12 8.36 -12.75 -5.55
CA GLY A 12 9.51 -13.26 -6.32
C GLY A 12 10.50 -14.07 -5.50
N ILE A 13 11.18 -15.00 -6.17
CA ILE A 13 12.35 -15.71 -5.64
C ILE A 13 13.62 -15.03 -6.18
N ALA A 14 14.52 -14.65 -5.27
CA ALA A 14 15.85 -14.15 -5.61
C ALA A 14 16.91 -15.10 -5.08
N ILE A 15 17.94 -15.35 -5.91
CA ILE A 15 19.09 -16.18 -5.57
C ILE A 15 20.33 -15.32 -5.84
N GLY A 16 21.22 -15.24 -4.88
CA GLY A 16 22.38 -14.37 -5.01
C GLY A 16 23.34 -14.47 -3.83
N ARG A 17 24.38 -13.65 -3.86
CA ARG A 17 25.36 -13.54 -2.79
C ARG A 17 25.01 -12.41 -1.85
N ALA A 18 25.08 -12.68 -0.55
CA ALA A 18 24.94 -11.68 0.49
C ALA A 18 25.98 -10.57 0.30
N LEU A 19 25.50 -9.34 0.35
CA LEU A 19 26.31 -8.16 0.62
C LEU A 19 25.79 -7.56 1.92
N VAL A 20 26.55 -7.74 2.99
CA VAL A 20 26.13 -7.32 4.34
C VAL A 20 26.54 -5.88 4.58
N LEU A 21 25.54 -5.01 4.69
CA LEU A 21 25.67 -3.62 5.11
C LEU A 21 25.55 -3.57 6.64
N ASP A 22 26.64 -3.94 7.33
CA ASP A 22 26.72 -3.86 8.79
C ASP A 22 27.07 -2.44 9.22
N SER A 23 26.10 -1.71 9.77
CA SER A 23 26.36 -0.57 10.65
C SER A 23 26.58 -1.12 12.06
N PRO A 24 27.82 -1.09 12.60
CA PRO A 24 28.04 -1.50 13.98
C PRO A 24 27.30 -0.53 14.91
N GLN A 25 26.73 -1.04 16.01
CA GLN A 25 26.26 -0.17 17.10
C GLN A 25 27.36 0.85 17.45
N HIS A 26 26.99 2.12 17.50
CA HIS A 26 27.88 3.16 18.01
C HIS A 26 28.06 2.91 19.51
N GLU A 27 29.08 2.12 19.90
CA GLU A 27 29.66 2.28 21.22
C GLU A 27 30.34 3.64 21.22
N VAL A 28 29.57 4.66 21.62
CA VAL A 28 30.03 6.04 21.64
C VAL A 28 30.99 6.21 22.82
N PRO A 29 32.29 6.44 22.58
CA PRO A 29 33.21 6.69 23.67
C PRO A 29 32.84 8.03 24.32
N HIS A 30 32.74 8.03 25.65
CA HIS A 30 32.55 9.24 26.44
C HIS A 30 33.89 9.68 27.03
N PHE A 31 34.36 10.87 26.68
CA PHE A 31 35.55 11.46 27.29
C PHE A 31 35.45 12.98 27.39
N GLN A 32 36.17 13.53 28.37
CA GLN A 32 36.27 14.97 28.55
C GLN A 32 37.29 15.60 27.61
N ILE A 33 36.95 16.80 27.13
CA ILE A 33 37.75 17.60 26.21
C ILE A 33 38.38 18.77 26.97
N ASP A 34 39.68 19.00 26.73
CA ASP A 34 40.40 20.17 27.25
C ASP A 34 39.75 21.46 26.73
N THR A 35 39.60 22.48 27.59
CA THR A 35 39.00 23.78 27.26
C THR A 35 39.60 24.42 26.00
N LYS A 36 40.88 24.17 25.69
CA LYS A 36 41.54 24.67 24.47
C LYS A 36 41.10 24.00 23.17
N ARG A 37 40.43 22.85 23.25
CA ARG A 37 40.00 22.02 22.11
C ARG A 37 38.50 22.08 21.83
N ILE A 38 37.72 22.74 22.70
CA ILE A 38 36.26 22.87 22.59
C ILE A 38 35.86 23.48 21.24
N ASP A 39 36.48 24.62 20.86
CA ASP A 39 36.15 25.29 19.59
C ASP A 39 36.43 24.40 18.37
N GLY A 40 37.49 23.60 18.44
CA GLY A 40 37.85 22.62 17.39
C GLY A 40 36.85 21.46 17.31
N GLU A 41 36.32 21.02 18.46
CA GLU A 41 35.31 19.96 18.51
C GLU A 41 33.95 20.44 17.99
N ILE A 42 33.54 21.65 18.34
CA ILE A 42 32.32 22.28 17.80
C ILE A 42 32.44 22.45 16.28
N LEU A 43 33.62 22.87 15.79
CA LEU A 43 33.87 22.95 14.35
C LEU A 43 33.77 21.58 13.67
N ARG A 44 34.34 20.53 14.28
CA ARG A 44 34.25 19.14 13.79
C ARG A 44 32.79 18.67 13.69
N PHE A 45 32.00 18.96 14.72
CA PHE A 45 30.57 18.65 14.73
C PHE A 45 29.79 19.37 13.62
N ASN A 46 29.97 20.68 13.50
CA ASN A 46 29.30 21.48 12.47
C ASN A 46 29.69 21.05 11.05
N GLN A 47 30.96 20.63 10.85
CA GLN A 47 31.42 20.07 9.59
C GLN A 47 30.75 18.73 9.27
N ALA A 48 30.53 17.86 10.27
CA ALA A 48 29.81 16.61 10.07
C ALA A 48 28.35 16.85 9.64
N ILE A 49 27.64 17.76 10.32
CA ILE A 49 26.27 18.18 9.94
C ILE A 49 26.26 18.74 8.50
N ALA A 50 27.21 19.60 8.17
CA ALA A 50 27.30 20.18 6.82
C ALA A 50 27.58 19.13 5.74
N ALA A 51 28.41 18.13 6.05
CA ALA A 51 28.72 17.04 5.12
C ALA A 51 27.51 16.14 4.87
N VAL A 52 26.76 15.75 5.91
CA VAL A 52 25.50 14.99 5.74
C VAL A 52 24.49 15.80 4.92
N ARG A 53 24.37 17.11 5.18
CA ARG A 53 23.49 17.98 4.39
C ARG A 53 23.85 17.95 2.90
N GLN A 54 25.14 18.07 2.58
CA GLN A 54 25.61 18.01 1.19
C GLN A 54 25.36 16.64 0.55
N GLU A 55 25.54 15.55 1.31
CA GLU A 55 25.24 14.19 0.85
C GLU A 55 23.76 14.02 0.50
N LEU A 56 22.84 14.44 1.38
CA LEU A 56 21.40 14.37 1.14
C LEU A 56 20.96 15.24 -0.03
N GLN A 57 21.50 16.46 -0.16
CA GLN A 57 21.25 17.32 -1.32
C GLN A 57 21.77 16.69 -2.62
N HIS A 58 22.93 16.03 -2.57
CA HIS A 58 23.47 15.33 -3.72
C HIS A 58 22.59 14.15 -4.13
N LEU A 59 22.14 13.35 -3.14
CA LEU A 59 21.18 12.25 -3.36
C LEU A 59 19.91 12.77 -4.03
N GLN A 60 19.33 13.86 -3.50
CA GLN A 60 18.15 14.49 -4.09
C GLN A 60 18.37 14.91 -5.55
N SER A 61 19.54 15.51 -5.85
CA SER A 61 19.88 15.95 -7.21
C SER A 61 20.18 14.81 -8.19
N THR A 62 20.54 13.63 -7.67
CA THR A 62 20.88 12.43 -8.46
C THR A 62 19.75 11.42 -8.52
N LEU A 63 18.60 11.72 -7.91
CA LEU A 63 17.40 10.92 -8.04
C LEU A 63 17.01 10.83 -9.53
N PRO A 64 16.84 9.61 -10.07
CA PRO A 64 16.43 9.43 -11.44
C PRO A 64 14.99 9.92 -11.63
N ALA A 65 14.66 10.37 -12.85
CA ALA A 65 13.30 10.82 -13.18
C ALA A 65 12.21 9.74 -12.98
N THR A 66 12.62 8.47 -12.87
CA THR A 66 11.76 7.31 -12.61
C THR A 66 11.63 6.98 -11.12
N ALA A 67 12.23 7.77 -10.22
CA ALA A 67 12.10 7.56 -8.79
C ALA A 67 10.70 7.99 -8.32
N PRO A 68 10.07 7.24 -7.38
CA PRO A 68 8.80 7.64 -6.80
C PRO A 68 8.90 9.05 -6.17
N PRO A 69 7.91 9.94 -6.34
CA PRO A 69 7.90 11.30 -5.76
C PRO A 69 8.12 11.30 -4.25
N GLU A 70 7.59 10.27 -3.57
CA GLU A 70 7.76 10.01 -2.14
C GLU A 70 9.24 9.95 -1.71
N THR A 71 10.13 9.51 -2.60
CA THR A 71 11.58 9.45 -2.33
C THR A 71 12.17 10.84 -2.16
N GLY A 72 11.71 11.81 -2.95
CA GLY A 72 12.16 13.21 -2.84
C GLY A 72 11.66 13.84 -1.54
N ALA A 73 10.35 13.69 -1.26
CA ALA A 73 9.74 14.18 -0.02
C ALA A 73 10.38 13.59 1.24
N PHE A 74 10.83 12.33 1.18
CA PHE A 74 11.57 11.70 2.28
C PHE A 74 12.91 12.38 2.55
N ILE A 75 13.68 12.69 1.50
CA ILE A 75 14.95 13.42 1.65
C ILE A 75 14.70 14.81 2.23
N ASP A 76 13.59 15.48 1.84
CA ASP A 76 13.21 16.77 2.40
C ASP A 76 12.93 16.68 3.91
N VAL A 77 12.25 15.63 4.38
CA VAL A 77 12.03 15.40 5.82
C VAL A 77 13.36 15.22 6.55
N HIS A 78 14.29 14.45 5.99
CA HIS A 78 15.62 14.26 6.58
C HIS A 78 16.43 15.55 6.63
N LEU A 79 16.35 16.37 5.58
CA LEU A 79 16.97 17.70 5.57
C LEU A 79 16.37 18.61 6.65
N LEU A 80 15.04 18.58 6.82
CA LEU A 80 14.35 19.34 7.86
C LEU A 80 14.74 18.87 9.28
N MET A 81 14.83 17.57 9.50
CA MET A 81 15.29 17.01 10.78
C MET A 81 16.74 17.41 11.09
N LEU A 82 17.61 17.46 10.07
CA LEU A 82 18.99 17.91 10.21
C LEU A 82 19.09 19.42 10.54
N GLU A 83 18.03 20.20 10.32
CA GLU A 83 17.91 21.60 10.72
C GLU A 83 17.30 21.80 12.12
N ASP A 84 16.73 20.75 12.71
CA ASP A 84 16.15 20.79 14.06
C ASP A 84 17.22 21.24 15.07
N PRO A 85 16.95 22.23 15.95
CA PRO A 85 17.89 22.67 16.97
C PRO A 85 18.41 21.56 17.89
N LEU A 86 17.60 20.56 18.22
CA LEU A 86 17.98 19.43 19.08
C LEU A 86 19.07 18.56 18.43
N ILE A 87 19.14 18.54 17.10
CA ILE A 87 20.16 17.82 16.34
C ILE A 87 21.30 18.75 15.92
N SER A 88 21.00 19.98 15.47
CA SER A 88 21.97 20.85 14.80
C SER A 88 22.69 21.85 15.71
N LYS A 89 22.10 22.23 16.86
CA LYS A 89 22.60 23.30 17.74
C LYS A 89 22.88 22.83 19.16
N GLU A 90 21.94 22.16 19.80
CA GLU A 90 22.05 21.75 21.20
C GLU A 90 23.24 20.81 21.49
N PRO A 91 23.65 19.89 20.59
CA PRO A 91 24.86 19.11 20.80
C PRO A 91 26.12 19.98 20.86
N ALA A 92 26.21 21.04 20.05
CA ALA A 92 27.34 21.97 20.09
C ALA A 92 27.37 22.77 21.41
N GLU A 93 26.21 23.15 21.93
CA GLU A 93 26.09 23.82 23.24
C GLU A 93 26.49 22.87 24.38
N SER A 94 26.10 21.59 24.32
CA SER A 94 26.52 20.56 25.28
C SER A 94 28.02 20.30 25.24
N ILE A 95 28.65 20.24 24.06
CA ILE A 95 30.12 20.16 23.93
C ILE A 95 30.78 21.32 24.68
N GLN A 96 30.25 22.54 24.53
CA GLN A 96 30.80 23.73 25.16
C GLN A 96 30.61 23.74 26.69
N ARG A 97 29.39 23.43 27.16
CA ARG A 97 29.01 23.52 28.57
C ARG A 97 29.57 22.38 29.40
N GLU A 98 29.51 21.16 28.88
CA GLU A 98 29.82 19.92 29.60
C GLU A 98 31.22 19.39 29.28
N GLN A 99 31.91 19.99 28.31
CA GLN A 99 33.27 19.63 27.91
C GLN A 99 33.38 18.17 27.46
N ILE A 100 32.39 17.70 26.71
CA ILE A 100 32.27 16.32 26.21
C ILE A 100 32.53 16.27 24.71
N ASN A 101 32.82 15.08 24.19
CA ASN A 101 33.01 14.86 22.75
C ASN A 101 31.71 14.90 21.94
N ALA A 102 31.85 15.23 20.65
CA ALA A 102 30.75 15.47 19.73
C ALA A 102 29.83 14.26 19.56
N GLU A 103 30.41 13.06 19.50
CA GLU A 103 29.65 11.81 19.37
C GLU A 103 28.75 11.58 20.59
N TRP A 104 29.27 11.82 21.80
CA TRP A 104 28.52 11.65 23.04
C TRP A 104 27.42 12.70 23.17
N ALA A 105 27.72 13.96 22.85
CA ALA A 105 26.74 15.04 22.86
C ALA A 105 25.57 14.76 21.91
N LEU A 106 25.86 14.35 20.67
CA LEU A 106 24.83 14.00 19.68
C LEU A 106 24.00 12.80 20.13
N SER A 107 24.64 11.75 20.65
CA SER A 107 23.95 10.53 21.10
C SER A 107 22.96 10.81 22.24
N ASN A 108 23.30 11.67 23.20
CA ASN A 108 22.42 12.00 24.32
C ASN A 108 21.14 12.72 23.86
N HIS A 109 21.31 13.72 22.98
CA HIS A 109 20.19 14.48 22.42
C HIS A 109 19.31 13.60 21.51
N ALA A 110 19.93 12.74 20.71
CA ALA A 110 19.23 11.76 19.90
C ALA A 110 18.39 10.77 20.75
N GLN A 111 18.92 10.31 21.89
CA GLN A 111 18.16 9.44 22.80
C GLN A 111 16.97 10.16 23.43
N THR A 112 17.11 11.45 23.75
CA THR A 112 16.00 12.25 24.28
C THR A 112 14.90 12.42 23.23
N LEU A 113 15.28 12.70 21.98
CA LEU A 113 14.34 12.82 20.87
C LEU A 113 13.67 11.48 20.55
N ALA A 114 14.42 10.37 20.54
CA ALA A 114 13.88 9.03 20.34
C ALA A 114 12.89 8.62 21.44
N ALA A 115 13.21 8.93 22.71
CA ALA A 115 12.32 8.66 23.84
C ALA A 115 11.04 9.50 23.79
N PHE A 116 11.10 10.72 23.24
CA PHE A 116 9.90 11.52 22.98
C PHE A 116 8.95 10.81 22.00
N PHE A 117 9.47 10.31 20.87
CA PHE A 117 8.67 9.56 19.90
C PHE A 117 8.09 8.25 20.46
N ASP A 118 8.83 7.52 21.30
CA ASP A 118 8.34 6.30 21.94
C ASP A 118 7.09 6.54 22.81
N ASN A 119 6.95 7.73 23.37
CA ASN A 119 5.81 8.11 24.21
C ASN A 119 4.59 8.61 23.40
N ILE A 120 4.70 8.71 22.08
CA ILE A 120 3.58 9.11 21.22
C ILE A 120 2.66 7.91 21.01
N SER A 121 1.36 8.09 21.28
CA SER A 121 0.37 7.02 21.16
C SER A 121 0.06 6.64 19.71
N ASP A 122 0.17 7.61 18.80
CA ASP A 122 -0.08 7.42 17.37
C ASP A 122 1.02 6.53 16.75
N PRO A 123 0.67 5.35 16.19
CA PRO A 123 1.64 4.45 15.57
C PRO A 123 2.39 5.05 14.39
N TYR A 124 1.73 5.89 13.57
CA TYR A 124 2.37 6.55 12.43
C TYR A 124 3.39 7.58 12.90
N LEU A 125 3.03 8.45 13.84
CA LEU A 125 4.00 9.41 14.39
C LEU A 125 5.15 8.72 15.13
N ARG A 126 4.91 7.56 15.75
CA ARG A 126 5.96 6.76 16.37
C ARG A 126 7.00 6.27 15.36
N THR A 127 6.62 6.00 14.11
CA THR A 127 7.58 5.62 13.05
C THR A 127 8.59 6.72 12.71
N LYS A 128 8.30 8.00 13.02
CA LYS A 128 9.24 9.11 12.82
C LYS A 128 10.49 9.03 13.70
N LYS A 129 10.47 8.19 14.74
CA LYS A 129 11.67 7.80 15.49
C LYS A 129 12.75 7.20 14.58
N ASP A 130 12.34 6.39 13.61
CA ASP A 130 13.27 5.68 12.73
C ASP A 130 13.99 6.69 11.82
N ASP A 131 13.25 7.67 11.28
CA ASP A 131 13.81 8.78 10.48
C ASP A 131 14.86 9.58 11.29
N VAL A 132 14.55 9.93 12.55
CA VAL A 132 15.51 10.59 13.45
C VAL A 132 16.76 9.75 13.68
N THR A 133 16.57 8.45 13.94
CA THR A 133 17.67 7.52 14.19
C THR A 133 18.57 7.41 12.96
N GLN A 134 18.00 7.40 11.75
CA GLN A 134 18.75 7.39 10.49
C GLN A 134 19.56 8.68 10.28
N VAL A 135 18.96 9.85 10.50
CA VAL A 135 19.65 11.15 10.35
C VAL A 135 20.82 11.25 11.32
N VAL A 136 20.59 10.91 12.60
CA VAL A 136 21.64 10.91 13.64
C VAL A 136 22.75 9.92 13.28
N GLY A 137 22.39 8.72 12.82
CA GLY A 137 23.35 7.69 12.41
C GLY A 137 24.31 8.18 11.33
N ARG A 138 23.80 8.88 10.30
CA ARG A 138 24.62 9.46 9.23
C ARG A 138 25.63 10.48 9.76
N VAL A 139 25.21 11.36 10.67
CA VAL A 139 26.12 12.34 11.29
C VAL A 139 27.18 11.62 12.13
N MET A 140 26.79 10.58 12.86
CA MET A 140 27.71 9.76 13.63
C MET A 140 28.77 9.06 12.76
N ASP A 141 28.38 8.52 11.61
CA ASP A 141 29.31 7.82 10.72
C ASP A 141 30.41 8.76 10.17
N ILE A 142 30.07 10.03 9.93
CA ILE A 142 31.06 11.06 9.58
C ILE A 142 31.96 11.38 10.77
N LEU A 143 31.40 11.58 11.97
CA LEU A 143 32.18 11.91 13.18
C LEU A 143 33.19 10.82 13.56
N THR A 144 32.82 9.55 13.38
CA THR A 144 33.71 8.40 13.65
C THR A 144 34.68 8.08 12.52
N GLN A 145 34.69 8.87 11.44
CA GLN A 145 35.50 8.62 10.23
C GLN A 145 35.28 7.21 9.65
N ARG A 146 34.09 6.63 9.87
CA ARG A 146 33.70 5.33 9.33
C ARG A 146 33.13 5.43 7.92
N ALA A 147 32.95 6.64 7.39
CA ALA A 147 32.61 6.88 5.99
C ALA A 147 33.55 6.15 4.99
N GLU A 148 34.79 5.82 5.38
CA GLU A 148 35.72 5.01 4.57
C GLU A 148 35.50 3.49 4.67
N ARG A 149 34.74 3.00 5.66
CA ARG A 149 34.45 1.56 5.88
C ARG A 149 33.10 1.11 5.34
N TYR A 150 32.19 2.03 5.06
CA TYR A 150 30.97 1.71 4.34
C TYR A 150 31.28 1.75 2.85
N PRO A 151 30.91 0.73 2.07
CA PRO A 151 31.02 0.84 0.64
C PRO A 151 30.12 2.01 0.23
N ASN A 152 30.73 3.11 -0.19
CA ASN A 152 30.00 4.25 -0.72
C ASN A 152 29.20 3.69 -1.88
N LEU A 153 27.87 3.62 -1.75
CA LEU A 153 27.01 2.99 -2.74
C LEU A 153 27.24 3.60 -4.12
N SER A 154 27.69 4.86 -4.17
CA SER A 154 28.13 5.57 -5.37
C SER A 154 29.41 5.00 -6.04
N SER A 155 30.36 4.44 -5.28
CA SER A 155 31.66 3.94 -5.76
C SER A 155 31.76 2.42 -5.92
N MET A 156 30.69 1.67 -5.66
CA MET A 156 30.67 0.21 -5.84
C MET A 156 30.67 -0.20 -7.33
N GLU A 157 31.03 -1.47 -7.61
CA GLU A 157 31.02 -2.07 -8.96
C GLU A 157 29.69 -1.82 -9.71
N PRO A 158 29.71 -1.76 -11.05
CA PRO A 158 28.59 -1.22 -11.84
C PRO A 158 27.29 -2.03 -11.79
N GLU A 159 27.34 -3.32 -11.46
CA GLU A 159 26.18 -4.23 -11.49
C GLU A 159 26.08 -5.05 -10.20
N LEU A 160 24.95 -4.92 -9.49
CA LEU A 160 24.58 -5.70 -8.31
C LEU A 160 23.58 -6.82 -8.66
N ALA A 161 23.54 -7.24 -9.94
CA ALA A 161 22.60 -8.21 -10.52
C ALA A 161 22.43 -9.50 -9.72
N ASP A 162 23.50 -9.99 -9.09
CA ASP A 162 23.52 -11.23 -8.32
C ASP A 162 23.70 -11.01 -6.81
N ARG A 163 23.48 -9.78 -6.32
CA ARG A 163 23.68 -9.40 -4.92
C ARG A 163 22.35 -9.29 -4.17
N ILE A 164 22.32 -9.89 -2.99
CA ILE A 164 21.24 -9.75 -2.02
C ILE A 164 21.75 -8.87 -0.89
N ILE A 165 21.14 -7.70 -0.73
CA ILE A 165 21.55 -6.74 0.29
C ILE A 165 21.00 -7.17 1.63
N VAL A 166 21.86 -7.30 2.63
CA VAL A 166 21.47 -7.62 4.01
C VAL A 166 21.81 -6.42 4.86
N ALA A 167 20.82 -5.75 5.42
CA ALA A 167 21.01 -4.51 6.17
C ALA A 167 20.22 -4.51 7.48
N ARG A 168 20.56 -3.57 8.36
CA ARG A 168 19.81 -3.38 9.62
C ARG A 168 18.47 -2.75 9.32
N ASP A 169 18.53 -1.72 8.50
CA ASP A 169 17.44 -1.00 7.87
C ASP A 169 17.94 -0.47 6.52
N LEU A 170 17.04 -0.05 5.64
CA LEU A 170 17.37 0.43 4.30
C LEU A 170 16.53 1.66 4.02
N SER A 171 17.19 2.81 3.81
CA SER A 171 16.46 4.04 3.54
C SER A 171 15.85 4.02 2.13
N PRO A 172 14.71 4.70 1.90
CA PRO A 172 14.12 4.89 0.57
C PRO A 172 15.11 5.26 -0.54
N ALA A 173 16.02 6.20 -0.25
CA ALA A 173 17.04 6.64 -1.19
C ALA A 173 17.98 5.50 -1.57
N ASP A 174 18.43 4.72 -0.58
CA ASP A 174 19.31 3.56 -0.80
C ASP A 174 18.58 2.49 -1.63
N ALA A 175 17.30 2.22 -1.34
CA ALA A 175 16.51 1.22 -2.06
C ALA A 175 16.36 1.57 -3.55
N VAL A 176 16.10 2.83 -3.87
CA VAL A 176 16.02 3.32 -5.26
C VAL A 176 17.38 3.23 -5.95
N MET A 177 18.46 3.66 -5.29
CA MET A 177 19.80 3.57 -5.88
C MET A 177 20.21 2.11 -6.16
N LEU A 178 19.93 1.19 -5.23
CA LEU A 178 20.22 -0.23 -5.38
C LEU A 178 19.42 -0.87 -6.51
N ARG A 179 18.17 -0.42 -6.74
CA ARG A 179 17.37 -0.83 -7.90
C ARG A 179 18.03 -0.43 -9.21
N HIS A 180 18.51 0.81 -9.33
CA HIS A 180 19.18 1.28 -10.54
C HIS A 180 20.47 0.50 -10.84
N ARG A 181 21.04 -0.16 -9.84
CA ARG A 181 22.19 -1.07 -9.96
C ARG A 181 21.79 -2.53 -10.15
N SER A 182 20.51 -2.81 -10.40
CA SER A 182 19.95 -4.15 -10.66
C SER A 182 20.06 -5.15 -9.51
N MET A 183 20.02 -4.72 -8.25
CA MET A 183 20.02 -5.64 -7.10
C MET A 183 18.95 -6.75 -7.21
N ALA A 184 19.29 -7.97 -6.79
CA ALA A 184 18.40 -9.14 -6.87
C ALA A 184 17.27 -9.10 -5.82
N ALA A 185 17.60 -8.78 -4.57
CA ALA A 185 16.66 -8.64 -3.45
C ALA A 185 17.33 -7.94 -2.26
N PHE A 186 16.54 -7.58 -1.25
CA PHE A 186 17.09 -7.12 0.02
C PHE A 186 16.39 -7.73 1.24
N VAL A 187 17.11 -7.80 2.35
CA VAL A 187 16.67 -8.33 3.62
C VAL A 187 17.03 -7.34 4.72
N THR A 188 16.06 -6.93 5.54
CA THR A 188 16.28 -6.01 6.66
C THR A 188 15.96 -6.63 8.01
N SER A 189 16.74 -6.25 9.03
CA SER A 189 16.49 -6.68 10.42
C SER A 189 15.29 -5.97 11.06
N LEU A 190 15.05 -4.73 10.63
CA LEU A 190 13.96 -3.86 11.05
C LEU A 190 12.93 -3.71 9.92
N GLY A 191 11.79 -3.10 10.23
CA GLY A 191 10.70 -2.82 9.30
C GLY A 191 9.52 -3.77 9.44
N GLY A 192 8.32 -3.22 9.22
CA GLY A 192 7.05 -3.94 9.18
C GLY A 192 6.42 -3.92 7.78
N PRO A 193 5.30 -4.63 7.57
CA PRO A 193 4.60 -4.71 6.28
C PRO A 193 4.12 -3.35 5.75
N ILE A 194 3.94 -2.38 6.64
CA ILE A 194 3.53 -0.99 6.35
C ILE A 194 4.70 0.01 6.39
N SER A 195 5.93 -0.45 6.57
CA SER A 195 7.10 0.44 6.59
C SER A 195 7.34 1.06 5.21
N HIS A 196 7.91 2.26 5.16
CA HIS A 196 8.24 2.95 3.90
C HIS A 196 9.09 2.07 2.97
N THR A 197 10.04 1.31 3.54
CA THR A 197 10.88 0.36 2.80
C THR A 197 10.06 -0.79 2.19
N ALA A 198 9.02 -1.27 2.88
CA ALA A 198 8.10 -2.29 2.37
C ALA A 198 7.18 -1.75 1.26
N ILE A 199 6.67 -0.52 1.42
CA ILE A 199 5.85 0.16 0.39
C ILE A 199 6.67 0.36 -0.88
N LEU A 200 7.89 0.88 -0.74
CA LEU A 200 8.79 1.07 -1.87
C LEU A 200 9.19 -0.25 -2.53
N ALA A 201 9.52 -1.30 -1.77
CA ALA A 201 9.80 -2.61 -2.37
C ALA A 201 8.65 -3.12 -3.26
N ARG A 202 7.41 -2.91 -2.80
CA ARG A 202 6.20 -3.26 -3.56
C ARG A 202 6.09 -2.44 -4.85
N GLY A 203 6.22 -1.12 -4.76
CA GLY A 203 6.18 -0.22 -5.93
C GLY A 203 7.32 -0.46 -6.93
N LEU A 204 8.51 -0.83 -6.43
CA LEU A 204 9.68 -1.11 -7.27
C LEU A 204 9.69 -2.55 -7.84
N GLY A 205 8.84 -3.44 -7.33
CA GLY A 205 8.72 -4.84 -7.76
C GLY A 205 9.92 -5.71 -7.38
N ILE A 206 10.62 -5.37 -6.29
CA ILE A 206 11.82 -6.06 -5.81
C ILE A 206 11.42 -7.03 -4.70
N PRO A 207 11.82 -8.31 -4.76
CA PRO A 207 11.61 -9.24 -3.65
C PRO A 207 12.34 -8.75 -2.39
N ALA A 208 11.61 -8.64 -1.28
CA ALA A 208 12.20 -8.22 -0.02
C ALA A 208 11.65 -8.99 1.16
N ILE A 209 12.44 -9.12 2.23
CA ILE A 209 11.98 -9.64 3.52
C ILE A 209 12.39 -8.66 4.61
N VAL A 210 11.42 -8.17 5.37
CA VAL A 210 11.62 -7.18 6.44
C VAL A 210 11.34 -7.79 7.81
N GLY A 211 11.88 -7.17 8.86
CA GLY A 211 11.67 -7.62 10.25
C GLY A 211 12.39 -8.92 10.61
N LEU A 212 13.48 -9.25 9.90
CA LEU A 212 14.24 -10.48 10.13
C LEU A 212 15.27 -10.26 11.26
N HIS A 213 14.81 -10.27 12.51
CA HIS A 213 15.63 -9.96 13.66
C HIS A 213 16.89 -10.85 13.77
N GLY A 214 18.06 -10.24 14.00
CA GLY A 214 19.33 -10.97 14.13
C GLY A 214 19.97 -11.41 12.80
N VAL A 215 19.45 -10.97 11.65
CA VAL A 215 19.97 -11.35 10.33
C VAL A 215 21.44 -10.96 10.12
N ILE A 216 21.87 -9.78 10.59
CA ILE A 216 23.23 -9.28 10.41
C ILE A 216 24.26 -10.12 11.15
N ASP A 217 23.91 -10.59 12.35
CA ASP A 217 24.82 -11.41 13.15
C ASP A 217 24.93 -12.85 12.60
N THR A 218 23.97 -13.24 11.76
CA THR A 218 23.82 -14.61 11.26
C THR A 218 24.36 -14.78 9.85
N ILE A 219 24.11 -13.82 8.96
CA ILE A 219 24.53 -13.87 7.54
C ILE A 219 25.88 -13.18 7.38
N ARG A 220 26.80 -13.84 6.68
CA ARG A 220 28.12 -13.27 6.36
C ARG A 220 28.19 -12.77 4.94
N ASP A 221 29.08 -11.82 4.70
CA ASP A 221 29.36 -11.36 3.34
C ASP A 221 29.78 -12.53 2.45
N GLN A 222 29.30 -12.52 1.20
CA GLN A 222 29.45 -13.59 0.19
C GLN A 222 28.70 -14.91 0.45
N ASP A 223 27.93 -15.04 1.54
CA ASP A 223 27.07 -16.21 1.71
C ASP A 223 26.08 -16.35 0.54
N THR A 224 25.86 -17.57 0.06
CA THR A 224 24.82 -17.80 -0.94
C THR A 224 23.46 -17.78 -0.24
N LEU A 225 22.56 -16.94 -0.71
CA LEU A 225 21.22 -16.74 -0.16
C LEU A 225 20.16 -17.10 -1.20
N ILE A 226 19.08 -17.70 -0.72
CA ILE A 226 17.80 -17.78 -1.42
C ILE A 226 16.80 -16.97 -0.61
N VAL A 227 16.18 -15.98 -1.25
CA VAL A 227 15.12 -15.14 -0.69
C VAL A 227 13.82 -15.51 -1.38
N ASP A 228 12.91 -16.13 -0.62
CA ASP A 228 11.55 -16.40 -1.06
C ASP A 228 10.61 -15.40 -0.38
N ALA A 229 10.30 -14.32 -1.09
CA ALA A 229 9.43 -13.27 -0.57
C ALA A 229 7.97 -13.73 -0.42
N ALA A 230 7.54 -14.78 -1.14
CA ALA A 230 6.17 -15.29 -1.02
C ALA A 230 5.97 -16.04 0.29
N SER A 231 6.95 -16.85 0.72
CA SER A 231 6.92 -17.55 2.01
C SER A 231 7.55 -16.78 3.17
N GLY A 232 8.12 -15.60 2.92
CA GLY A 232 8.82 -14.81 3.92
C GLY A 232 10.07 -15.50 4.47
N THR A 233 10.74 -16.34 3.67
CA THR A 233 11.85 -17.19 4.12
C THR A 233 13.17 -16.84 3.42
N VAL A 234 14.25 -16.75 4.20
CA VAL A 234 15.64 -16.64 3.72
C VAL A 234 16.39 -17.92 4.06
N LEU A 235 16.99 -18.56 3.05
CA LEU A 235 17.85 -19.73 3.21
C LEU A 235 19.31 -19.33 3.04
N VAL A 236 20.11 -19.55 4.07
CA VAL A 236 21.54 -19.17 4.13
C VAL A 236 22.40 -20.40 3.88
N SER A 237 23.33 -20.28 2.93
CA SER A 237 24.24 -21.35 2.49
C SER A 237 23.47 -22.66 2.20
N PRO A 238 22.57 -22.65 1.18
CA PRO A 238 21.83 -23.83 0.78
C PRO A 238 22.77 -24.89 0.19
N ASP A 239 22.38 -26.16 0.25
CA ASP A 239 23.10 -27.23 -0.43
C ASP A 239 22.79 -27.21 -1.94
N GLU A 240 23.60 -27.93 -2.73
CA GLU A 240 23.42 -27.95 -4.19
C GLU A 240 22.06 -28.50 -4.63
N ARG A 241 21.42 -29.36 -3.83
CA ARG A 241 20.12 -29.94 -4.15
C ARG A 241 19.03 -28.89 -4.02
N LEU A 242 19.02 -28.15 -2.92
CA LEU A 242 18.05 -27.11 -2.66
C LEU A 242 18.26 -25.92 -3.60
N LEU A 243 19.52 -25.54 -3.86
CA LEU A 243 19.84 -24.49 -4.82
C LEU A 243 19.25 -24.80 -6.21
N LYS A 244 19.47 -26.01 -6.74
CA LYS A 244 18.88 -26.44 -8.02
C LYS A 244 17.35 -26.47 -8.02
N GLN A 245 16.75 -26.85 -6.90
CA GLN A 245 15.30 -26.84 -6.76
C GLN A 245 14.74 -25.41 -6.87
N PHE A 246 15.36 -24.45 -6.18
CA PHE A 246 14.93 -23.05 -6.23
C PHE A 246 15.29 -22.37 -7.54
N GLU A 247 16.40 -22.73 -8.20
CA GLU A 247 16.72 -22.28 -9.58
C GLU A 247 15.61 -22.72 -10.55
N LEU A 248 15.12 -23.95 -10.46
CA LEU A 248 14.01 -24.44 -11.27
C LEU A 248 12.71 -23.67 -10.98
N LEU A 249 12.43 -23.39 -9.71
CA LEU A 249 11.26 -22.60 -9.30
C LEU A 249 11.36 -21.15 -9.81
N GLN A 250 12.53 -20.52 -9.69
CA GLN A 250 12.80 -19.17 -10.19
C GLN A 250 12.66 -19.10 -11.71
N ALA A 251 13.23 -20.07 -12.44
CA ALA A 251 13.09 -20.16 -13.90
C ALA A 251 11.62 -20.30 -14.31
N ARG A 252 10.87 -21.18 -13.62
CA ARG A 252 9.43 -21.34 -13.84
C ARG A 252 8.64 -20.06 -13.57
N GLN A 253 8.90 -19.37 -12.45
CA GLN A 253 8.27 -18.07 -12.16
C GLN A 253 8.60 -17.04 -13.25
N HIS A 254 9.84 -17.02 -13.75
CA HIS A 254 10.25 -16.12 -14.80
C HIS A 254 9.54 -16.44 -16.13
N GLU A 255 9.42 -17.71 -16.50
CA GLU A 255 8.68 -18.16 -17.67
C GLU A 255 7.18 -17.83 -17.55
N GLU A 256 6.59 -18.06 -16.38
CA GLU A 256 5.19 -17.71 -16.07
C GLU A 256 4.97 -16.20 -16.20
N ARG A 257 5.87 -15.37 -15.66
CA ARG A 257 5.80 -13.89 -15.78
C ARG A 257 5.92 -13.42 -17.23
N GLN A 258 6.82 -14.02 -18.02
CA GLN A 258 6.92 -13.72 -19.46
C GLN A 258 5.69 -14.20 -20.24
N ALA A 259 5.10 -15.33 -19.85
CA ALA A 259 3.87 -15.83 -20.45
C ALA A 259 2.68 -14.89 -20.12
N LEU A 260 2.58 -14.44 -18.87
CA LEU A 260 1.59 -13.48 -18.35
C LEU A 260 1.62 -12.15 -19.12
N ALA A 261 2.81 -11.62 -19.42
CA ALA A 261 2.95 -10.41 -20.22
C ALA A 261 2.27 -10.53 -21.60
N LYS A 262 2.31 -11.73 -22.22
CA LYS A 262 1.62 -12.02 -23.49
C LYS A 262 0.10 -12.21 -23.34
N VAL A 263 -0.41 -12.31 -22.11
CA VAL A 263 -1.85 -12.37 -21.82
C VAL A 263 -2.45 -10.97 -21.73
N GLY A 264 -1.64 -9.93 -21.51
CA GLY A 264 -2.02 -8.51 -21.46
C GLY A 264 -3.01 -8.07 -22.55
N GLU A 265 -2.77 -8.49 -23.78
CA GLU A 265 -3.54 -8.09 -24.98
C GLU A 265 -4.76 -8.98 -25.26
N LYS A 266 -4.96 -10.06 -24.50
CA LYS A 266 -5.99 -11.06 -24.78
C LYS A 266 -7.28 -10.76 -24.02
N ARG A 267 -8.42 -11.13 -24.61
CA ARG A 267 -9.74 -11.06 -23.94
C ARG A 267 -9.75 -11.89 -22.65
N ALA A 268 -10.36 -11.35 -21.61
CA ALA A 268 -10.61 -12.06 -20.36
C ALA A 268 -11.89 -12.91 -20.51
N ALA A 269 -11.79 -14.02 -21.22
CA ALA A 269 -12.91 -14.94 -21.44
C ALA A 269 -12.54 -16.37 -21.03
N THR A 270 -13.50 -17.08 -20.45
CA THR A 270 -13.36 -18.49 -20.05
C THR A 270 -13.25 -19.43 -21.26
N LEU A 271 -12.89 -20.70 -21.01
CA LEU A 271 -12.82 -21.75 -22.04
C LEU A 271 -14.18 -22.02 -22.72
N ASP A 272 -15.27 -21.67 -22.05
CA ASP A 272 -16.66 -21.73 -22.53
C ASP A 272 -17.22 -20.34 -22.92
N ASP A 273 -16.33 -19.42 -23.29
CA ASP A 273 -16.60 -18.11 -23.92
C ASP A 273 -17.46 -17.16 -23.07
N GLN A 274 -17.35 -17.25 -21.74
CA GLN A 274 -17.95 -16.28 -20.82
C GLN A 274 -16.94 -15.15 -20.58
N GLU A 275 -17.30 -13.93 -20.98
CA GLU A 275 -16.45 -12.75 -20.84
C GLU A 275 -16.55 -12.15 -19.44
N MET A 276 -15.40 -11.74 -18.91
CA MET A 276 -15.24 -11.05 -17.63
C MET A 276 -14.71 -9.64 -17.89
N THR A 277 -15.22 -8.66 -17.15
CA THR A 277 -14.67 -7.30 -17.16
C THR A 277 -13.64 -7.20 -16.05
N LEU A 278 -12.38 -6.94 -16.43
CA LEU A 278 -11.30 -6.73 -15.48
C LEU A 278 -10.95 -5.24 -15.44
N LEU A 279 -11.17 -4.60 -14.30
CA LEU A 279 -11.00 -3.19 -14.03
C LEU A 279 -9.85 -2.99 -13.03
N ALA A 280 -9.30 -1.77 -12.99
CA ALA A 280 -8.27 -1.41 -12.03
C ALA A 280 -8.84 -0.60 -10.85
N ASN A 281 -8.24 -0.80 -9.68
CA ASN A 281 -8.33 0.10 -8.54
C ASN A 281 -7.16 1.08 -8.61
N ILE A 282 -7.43 2.37 -8.42
CA ILE A 282 -6.42 3.43 -8.36
C ILE A 282 -6.70 4.37 -7.19
N GLU A 283 -5.65 5.03 -6.70
CA GLU A 283 -5.72 6.04 -5.64
C GLU A 283 -5.06 7.35 -6.07
N LEU A 284 -3.99 7.24 -6.85
CA LEU A 284 -3.15 8.35 -7.25
C LEU A 284 -3.12 8.53 -8.78
N PRO A 285 -2.97 9.77 -9.29
CA PRO A 285 -2.74 9.98 -10.72
C PRO A 285 -1.52 9.22 -11.26
N GLU A 286 -0.52 8.96 -10.43
CA GLU A 286 0.68 8.18 -10.78
C GLU A 286 0.37 6.70 -11.07
N ASP A 287 -0.74 6.16 -10.56
CA ASP A 287 -1.20 4.79 -10.87
C ASP A 287 -1.58 4.62 -12.35
N LEU A 288 -1.75 5.72 -13.09
CA LEU A 288 -2.03 5.70 -14.54
C LEU A 288 -0.89 5.06 -15.34
N ASP A 289 0.37 5.18 -14.88
CA ASP A 289 1.50 4.53 -15.54
C ASP A 289 1.45 3.01 -15.36
N ALA A 290 1.04 2.53 -14.19
CA ALA A 290 0.83 1.11 -13.93
C ALA A 290 -0.41 0.55 -14.66
N LEU A 291 -1.42 1.40 -14.88
CA LEU A 291 -2.58 1.07 -15.69
C LEU A 291 -2.18 0.83 -17.16
N ALA A 292 -1.25 1.63 -17.69
CA ALA A 292 -0.72 1.50 -19.04
C ALA A 292 0.04 0.16 -19.20
N GLY A 293 -0.57 -0.79 -19.91
CA GLY A 293 0.00 -2.13 -20.16
C GLY A 293 -0.58 -3.25 -19.30
N SER A 294 -1.42 -2.93 -18.31
CA SER A 294 -2.15 -3.94 -17.51
C SER A 294 -3.27 -4.64 -18.31
N GLY A 295 -3.76 -3.99 -19.37
CA GLY A 295 -4.92 -4.44 -20.16
C GLY A 295 -6.25 -4.29 -19.41
N ALA A 296 -6.32 -3.39 -18.42
CA ALA A 296 -7.57 -3.06 -17.74
C ALA A 296 -8.61 -2.53 -18.74
N ALA A 297 -9.87 -2.89 -18.55
CA ALA A 297 -11.01 -2.39 -19.34
C ALA A 297 -11.48 -0.99 -18.90
N GLY A 298 -10.93 -0.46 -17.81
CA GLY A 298 -11.32 0.79 -17.16
C GLY A 298 -10.88 0.78 -15.69
N VAL A 299 -11.41 1.74 -14.94
CA VAL A 299 -11.19 1.89 -13.49
C VAL A 299 -12.48 1.57 -12.77
N GLY A 300 -12.49 0.52 -11.95
CA GLY A 300 -13.68 0.07 -11.22
C GLY A 300 -13.74 0.60 -9.78
N LEU A 301 -12.64 1.19 -9.31
CA LEU A 301 -12.60 1.95 -8.07
C LEU A 301 -11.50 3.00 -8.15
N TYR A 302 -11.89 4.27 -8.16
CA TYR A 302 -11.00 5.38 -7.85
C TYR A 302 -11.28 5.86 -6.41
N ARG A 303 -10.29 5.66 -5.53
CA ARG A 303 -10.29 6.12 -4.14
C ARG A 303 -9.95 7.59 -4.09
N THR A 304 -10.83 8.40 -3.49
CA THR A 304 -10.70 9.87 -3.47
C THR A 304 -10.06 10.40 -2.19
N GLU A 305 -9.81 9.54 -1.21
CA GLU A 305 -9.40 9.92 0.15
C GLU A 305 -8.04 10.61 0.19
N PHE A 306 -7.11 10.26 -0.72
CA PHE A 306 -5.80 10.89 -0.79
C PHE A 306 -5.89 12.42 -0.98
N LEU A 307 -6.89 12.91 -1.71
CA LEU A 307 -7.11 14.35 -1.89
C LEU A 307 -7.52 15.06 -0.58
N PHE A 308 -7.90 14.32 0.46
CA PHE A 308 -8.36 14.86 1.73
C PHE A 308 -7.35 14.61 2.86
N MET A 309 -6.37 13.73 2.67
CA MET A 309 -5.36 13.38 3.67
C MET A 309 -4.18 14.38 3.67
N ASN A 310 -3.45 14.41 4.80
CA ASN A 310 -2.20 15.17 4.97
C ASN A 310 -2.29 16.67 4.66
N ARG A 311 -3.43 17.29 4.97
CA ARG A 311 -3.67 18.72 4.76
C ARG A 311 -4.49 19.33 5.89
N THR A 312 -4.43 20.66 6.00
CA THR A 312 -5.14 21.45 7.03
C THR A 312 -6.55 21.86 6.64
N GLU A 313 -6.85 21.93 5.34
CA GLU A 313 -8.18 22.28 4.82
C GLU A 313 -8.62 21.25 3.77
N PRO A 314 -9.93 20.94 3.67
CA PRO A 314 -10.44 20.03 2.64
C PRO A 314 -10.19 20.60 1.23
N PRO A 315 -9.98 19.74 0.22
CA PRO A 315 -9.72 20.16 -1.15
C PRO A 315 -10.92 20.93 -1.72
N GLU A 316 -10.63 22.05 -2.39
CA GLU A 316 -11.65 22.84 -3.07
C GLU A 316 -12.23 22.08 -4.28
N GLU A 317 -13.41 22.50 -4.75
CA GLU A 317 -14.09 21.91 -5.91
C GLU A 317 -13.18 21.88 -7.15
N GLU A 318 -12.44 22.96 -7.42
CA GLU A 318 -11.60 23.05 -8.61
C GLU A 318 -10.40 22.10 -8.55
N GLU A 319 -9.78 21.93 -7.39
CA GLU A 319 -8.70 20.96 -7.18
C GLU A 319 -9.19 19.53 -7.47
N GLN A 320 -10.34 19.18 -6.89
CA GLN A 320 -10.97 17.88 -7.12
C GLN A 320 -11.34 17.68 -8.61
N TYR A 321 -11.92 18.69 -9.26
CA TYR A 321 -12.26 18.64 -10.68
C TYR A 321 -11.04 18.38 -11.57
N GLN A 322 -9.92 19.04 -11.30
CA GLN A 322 -8.69 18.85 -12.07
C GLN A 322 -8.13 17.43 -11.91
N ALA A 323 -8.07 16.93 -10.67
CA ALA A 323 -7.62 15.56 -10.38
C ALA A 323 -8.50 14.52 -11.09
N TYR A 324 -9.83 14.66 -10.99
CA TYR A 324 -10.78 13.75 -11.64
C TYR A 324 -10.66 13.84 -13.17
N SER A 325 -10.60 15.05 -13.72
CA SER A 325 -10.51 15.28 -15.17
C SER A 325 -9.24 14.68 -15.77
N GLN A 326 -8.11 14.74 -15.07
CA GLN A 326 -6.85 14.14 -15.51
C GLN A 326 -6.97 12.63 -15.69
N ILE A 327 -7.53 11.93 -14.69
CA ILE A 327 -7.73 10.48 -14.72
C ILE A 327 -8.72 10.10 -15.83
N ILE A 328 -9.87 10.78 -15.90
CA ILE A 328 -10.92 10.49 -16.88
C ILE A 328 -10.39 10.60 -18.33
N LYS A 329 -9.54 11.59 -18.60
CA LYS A 329 -8.93 11.77 -19.94
C LYS A 329 -7.87 10.73 -20.28
N ALA A 330 -7.23 10.14 -19.27
CA ALA A 330 -6.16 9.16 -19.45
C ALA A 330 -6.69 7.72 -19.62
N VAL A 331 -7.89 7.43 -19.12
CA VAL A 331 -8.46 6.07 -19.12
C VAL A 331 -9.37 5.85 -20.33
N ASN A 332 -9.13 4.76 -21.05
CA ASN A 332 -10.05 4.26 -22.08
C ASN A 332 -11.06 3.29 -21.45
N GLY A 333 -12.24 3.77 -21.06
CA GLY A 333 -13.28 2.95 -20.43
C GLY A 333 -14.01 3.68 -19.30
N PRO A 334 -14.87 2.98 -18.55
CA PRO A 334 -15.55 3.56 -17.40
C PRO A 334 -14.54 3.89 -16.28
N VAL A 335 -14.79 5.01 -15.59
CA VAL A 335 -14.10 5.40 -14.35
C VAL A 335 -15.12 5.52 -13.23
N THR A 336 -15.10 4.57 -12.31
CA THR A 336 -15.97 4.56 -11.12
C THR A 336 -15.31 5.34 -9.99
N ILE A 337 -15.77 6.56 -9.75
CA ILE A 337 -15.27 7.44 -8.68
C ILE A 337 -16.06 7.15 -7.39
N ARG A 338 -15.36 6.72 -6.34
CA ARG A 338 -15.96 6.55 -5.02
C ARG A 338 -15.98 7.90 -4.31
N THR A 339 -17.14 8.31 -3.81
CA THR A 339 -17.23 9.49 -2.94
C THR A 339 -16.46 9.25 -1.65
N LEU A 340 -16.18 10.31 -0.90
CA LEU A 340 -15.29 10.28 0.26
C LEU A 340 -15.63 9.16 1.26
N ASP A 341 -14.66 8.30 1.56
CA ASP A 341 -14.71 7.27 2.62
C ASP A 341 -13.61 7.52 3.67
N LEU A 342 -13.80 8.59 4.45
CA LEU A 342 -12.99 8.91 5.63
C LEU A 342 -13.83 8.88 6.90
N GLY A 343 -13.22 8.49 8.02
CA GLY A 343 -13.79 8.62 9.37
C GLY A 343 -13.48 9.98 9.98
N ALA A 344 -14.35 10.46 10.86
CA ALA A 344 -14.17 11.70 11.62
C ALA A 344 -12.96 11.69 12.57
N ASP A 345 -12.27 10.56 12.70
CA ASP A 345 -11.04 10.33 13.47
C ASP A 345 -9.77 10.47 12.62
N LYS A 346 -9.86 10.38 11.29
CA LYS A 346 -8.76 10.66 10.35
C LYS A 346 -8.83 12.11 9.87
N GLN A 347 -8.87 13.04 10.82
CA GLN A 347 -9.17 14.44 10.53
C GLN A 347 -8.06 15.11 9.71
N VAL A 348 -8.52 15.90 8.74
CA VAL A 348 -7.86 17.11 8.25
C VAL A 348 -7.47 17.93 9.49
N ASP A 349 -6.19 18.31 9.64
CA ASP A 349 -5.59 18.87 10.87
C ASP A 349 -6.19 20.23 11.33
N GLY A 350 -7.28 20.69 10.69
CA GLY A 350 -7.96 21.95 10.93
C GLY A 350 -9.15 21.84 11.89
N GLY A 351 -8.86 21.75 13.19
CA GLY A 351 -9.68 22.41 14.22
C GLY A 351 -10.87 21.64 14.80
N ARG A 352 -10.60 20.88 15.86
CA ARG A 352 -11.37 20.80 17.12
C ARG A 352 -10.54 20.01 18.15
N ASP A 353 -10.08 20.70 19.20
CA ASP A 353 -9.49 20.08 20.40
C ASP A 353 -10.60 19.33 21.17
N GLU A 354 -10.96 18.12 20.75
CA GLU A 354 -11.71 17.18 21.60
C GLU A 354 -10.90 15.89 21.81
N PRO A 355 -10.86 15.37 23.05
CA PRO A 355 -10.02 14.24 23.41
C PRO A 355 -10.47 12.96 22.68
N LYS A 356 -9.48 12.30 22.08
CA LYS A 356 -9.47 10.92 21.53
C LYS A 356 -10.71 10.08 21.87
N ALA A 357 -11.55 9.84 20.88
CA ALA A 357 -12.44 8.68 20.88
C ALA A 357 -11.62 7.43 20.49
N GLU A 358 -10.91 6.86 21.47
CA GLU A 358 -10.45 5.46 21.37
C GLU A 358 -11.68 4.53 21.31
N MET A 359 -11.67 3.58 20.36
CA MET A 359 -12.47 2.35 20.23
C MET A 359 -13.55 2.20 19.12
N THR A 360 -13.96 3.18 18.31
CA THR A 360 -14.89 2.88 17.17
C THR A 360 -14.72 3.76 15.93
N ALA A 361 -13.49 3.95 15.45
CA ALA A 361 -13.22 4.57 14.14
C ALA A 361 -14.03 3.90 13.00
N ALA A 362 -14.02 2.56 12.97
CA ALA A 362 -14.69 1.80 11.93
C ALA A 362 -16.23 1.85 12.01
N LEU A 363 -16.84 1.99 13.20
CA LEU A 363 -18.31 1.96 13.36
C LEU A 363 -18.94 3.35 13.49
N GLY A 364 -18.14 4.41 13.44
CA GLY A 364 -18.53 5.78 13.75
C GLY A 364 -19.06 6.61 12.57
N LEU A 365 -18.90 7.93 12.70
CA LEU A 365 -19.22 8.91 11.67
C LEU A 365 -18.16 8.85 10.56
N ARG A 366 -18.39 8.02 9.55
CA ARG A 366 -17.52 7.87 8.38
C ARG A 366 -18.27 7.93 7.06
N ALA A 367 -17.53 8.22 6.00
CA ALA A 367 -17.97 8.06 4.62
C ALA A 367 -19.28 8.79 4.31
N ILE A 368 -20.29 8.10 3.78
CA ILE A 368 -21.57 8.74 3.44
C ILE A 368 -22.25 9.39 4.66
N ARG A 369 -22.06 8.85 5.88
CA ARG A 369 -22.65 9.45 7.08
C ARG A 369 -22.03 10.81 7.39
N LEU A 370 -20.71 10.92 7.25
CA LEU A 370 -20.00 12.19 7.38
C LEU A 370 -20.43 13.17 6.28
N CYS A 371 -20.51 12.69 5.04
CA CYS A 371 -20.94 13.48 3.89
C CYS A 371 -22.37 14.04 4.04
N LEU A 372 -23.28 13.25 4.62
CA LEU A 372 -24.66 13.68 4.89
C LEU A 372 -24.77 14.61 6.10
N SER A 373 -23.92 14.45 7.13
CA SER A 373 -23.88 15.37 8.27
C SER A 373 -23.21 16.70 7.93
N GLU A 374 -22.27 16.71 6.98
CA GLU A 374 -21.51 17.88 6.56
C GLU A 374 -21.63 18.14 5.05
N PRO A 375 -22.78 18.64 4.56
CA PRO A 375 -22.98 18.89 3.12
C PRO A 375 -21.97 19.88 2.51
N SER A 376 -21.35 20.77 3.31
CA SER A 376 -20.29 21.67 2.85
C SER A 376 -19.02 20.93 2.42
N LEU A 377 -18.76 19.73 2.96
CA LEU A 377 -17.68 18.85 2.55
C LEU A 377 -18.07 18.06 1.30
N PHE A 378 -19.33 17.61 1.23
CA PHE A 378 -19.79 16.69 0.19
C PHE A 378 -20.16 17.36 -1.14
N LYS A 379 -20.85 18.51 -1.09
CA LYS A 379 -21.28 19.22 -2.30
C LYS A 379 -20.13 19.59 -3.25
N PRO A 380 -18.97 20.11 -2.79
CA PRO A 380 -17.82 20.35 -3.65
C PRO A 380 -17.37 19.10 -4.41
N GLN A 381 -17.36 17.94 -3.76
CA GLN A 381 -17.00 16.67 -4.40
C GLN A 381 -18.03 16.25 -5.46
N LEU A 382 -19.32 16.32 -5.14
CA LEU A 382 -20.39 16.00 -6.11
C LEU A 382 -20.30 16.90 -7.36
N ARG A 383 -20.10 18.21 -7.14
CA ARG A 383 -19.93 19.20 -8.21
C ARG A 383 -18.73 18.86 -9.08
N ALA A 384 -17.58 18.59 -8.47
CA ALA A 384 -16.36 18.21 -9.17
C ALA A 384 -16.53 16.94 -10.02
N ILE A 385 -17.18 15.88 -9.49
CA ILE A 385 -17.44 14.63 -10.23
C ILE A 385 -18.33 14.90 -11.45
N LEU A 386 -19.45 15.61 -11.26
CA LEU A 386 -20.42 15.89 -12.33
C LEU A 386 -19.84 16.80 -13.42
N ARG A 387 -19.01 17.78 -13.04
CA ARG A 387 -18.25 18.63 -13.96
C ARG A 387 -17.20 17.81 -14.72
N ALA A 388 -16.46 16.94 -14.04
CA ALA A 388 -15.41 16.14 -14.67
C ALA A 388 -15.98 15.08 -15.63
N ALA A 389 -17.21 14.61 -15.39
CA ALA A 389 -17.91 13.63 -16.22
C ALA A 389 -18.21 14.06 -17.66
N VAL A 390 -17.99 15.33 -18.02
CA VAL A 390 -18.06 15.77 -19.43
C VAL A 390 -16.90 15.25 -20.28
N HIS A 391 -15.81 14.80 -19.65
CA HIS A 391 -14.58 14.39 -20.34
C HIS A 391 -14.52 12.90 -20.69
N GLY A 392 -15.45 12.08 -20.21
CA GLY A 392 -15.40 10.62 -20.45
C GLY A 392 -16.58 9.84 -19.86
N ASP A 393 -16.40 8.52 -19.73
CA ASP A 393 -17.39 7.63 -19.14
C ASP A 393 -17.16 7.52 -17.62
N VAL A 394 -18.01 8.18 -16.85
CA VAL A 394 -17.88 8.32 -15.40
C VAL A 394 -19.07 7.71 -14.71
N GLN A 395 -18.78 6.99 -13.63
CA GLN A 395 -19.76 6.44 -12.71
C GLN A 395 -19.45 6.97 -11.30
N MET A 396 -20.49 7.21 -10.50
CA MET A 396 -20.35 7.62 -9.10
C MET A 396 -20.71 6.44 -8.20
N MET A 397 -19.91 6.19 -7.17
CA MET A 397 -20.16 5.12 -6.20
C MET A 397 -20.21 5.67 -4.78
N ILE A 398 -21.27 5.35 -4.06
CA ILE A 398 -21.49 5.80 -2.68
C ILE A 398 -21.07 4.69 -1.70
N PRO A 399 -20.07 4.94 -0.82
CA PRO A 399 -19.60 3.99 0.20
C PRO A 399 -20.49 3.95 1.44
N MET A 400 -20.33 2.89 2.24
CA MET A 400 -20.85 2.74 3.60
C MET A 400 -22.38 2.89 3.73
N LEU A 401 -23.12 2.60 2.67
CA LEU A 401 -24.57 2.59 2.71
C LEU A 401 -25.05 1.50 3.68
N SER A 402 -25.98 1.86 4.56
CA SER A 402 -26.60 0.94 5.52
C SER A 402 -28.13 0.96 5.45
N SER A 403 -28.72 2.03 4.91
CA SER A 403 -30.16 2.18 4.76
C SER A 403 -30.54 2.90 3.46
N LEU A 404 -31.77 2.67 2.98
CA LEU A 404 -32.31 3.39 1.82
C LEU A 404 -32.50 4.89 2.11
N SER A 405 -32.64 5.29 3.37
CA SER A 405 -32.77 6.70 3.76
C SER A 405 -31.49 7.48 3.42
N GLU A 406 -30.32 6.90 3.70
CA GLU A 406 -29.02 7.47 3.33
C GLU A 406 -28.91 7.62 1.81
N LEU A 407 -29.37 6.62 1.06
CA LEU A 407 -29.38 6.66 -0.41
C LEU A 407 -30.29 7.79 -0.95
N GLU A 408 -31.51 7.92 -0.44
CA GLU A 408 -32.45 8.97 -0.88
C GLU A 408 -31.94 10.38 -0.54
N GLN A 409 -31.30 10.56 0.62
CA GLN A 409 -30.65 11.82 0.98
C GLN A 409 -29.51 12.14 0.01
N SER A 410 -28.71 11.15 -0.35
CA SER A 410 -27.62 11.28 -1.34
C SER A 410 -28.17 11.71 -2.70
N PHE A 411 -29.23 11.07 -3.19
CA PHE A 411 -29.91 11.47 -4.44
C PHE A 411 -30.52 12.86 -4.36
N SER A 412 -31.00 13.29 -3.19
CA SER A 412 -31.48 14.67 -3.00
C SER A 412 -30.35 15.68 -3.19
N LEU A 413 -29.19 15.46 -2.57
CA LEU A 413 -28.03 16.35 -2.69
C LEU A 413 -27.46 16.36 -4.12
N ILE A 414 -27.42 15.21 -4.80
CA ILE A 414 -26.99 15.15 -6.21
C ILE A 414 -27.93 15.97 -7.10
N ARG A 415 -29.25 15.85 -6.91
CA ARG A 415 -30.24 16.65 -7.68
C ARG A 415 -30.11 18.14 -7.40
N GLU A 416 -29.88 18.52 -6.14
CA GLU A 416 -29.65 19.91 -5.74
C GLU A 416 -28.40 20.47 -6.44
N VAL A 417 -27.29 19.74 -6.39
CA VAL A 417 -26.03 20.11 -7.08
C VAL A 417 -26.22 20.25 -8.59
N CYS A 418 -26.95 19.34 -9.24
CA CYS A 418 -27.26 19.46 -10.66
C CYS A 418 -28.02 20.76 -10.98
N ALA A 419 -28.99 21.14 -10.14
CA ALA A 419 -29.74 22.38 -10.32
C ALA A 419 -28.87 23.64 -10.08
N GLU A 420 -27.97 23.60 -9.11
CA GLU A 420 -26.98 24.66 -8.87
C GLU A 420 -26.08 24.86 -10.10
N LEU A 421 -25.45 23.79 -10.60
CA LEU A 421 -24.57 23.82 -11.77
C LEU A 421 -25.31 24.32 -13.04
N GLU A 422 -26.56 23.90 -13.23
CA GLU A 422 -27.41 24.37 -14.32
C GLU A 422 -27.70 25.87 -14.20
N SER A 423 -28.01 26.36 -13.00
CA SER A 423 -28.28 27.79 -12.76
C SER A 423 -27.06 28.68 -12.97
N GLU A 424 -25.85 28.15 -12.70
CA GLU A 424 -24.58 28.83 -12.91
C GLU A 424 -24.11 28.79 -14.37
N GLY A 425 -24.71 27.96 -15.22
CA GLY A 425 -24.28 27.74 -16.61
C GLY A 425 -22.96 26.97 -16.73
N THR A 426 -22.58 26.23 -15.69
CA THR A 426 -21.37 25.40 -15.68
C THR A 426 -21.61 24.11 -16.46
N ALA A 427 -20.68 23.68 -17.31
CA ALA A 427 -20.82 22.43 -18.06
C ALA A 427 -20.69 21.21 -17.12
N PHE A 428 -21.66 20.29 -17.16
CA PHE A 428 -21.68 19.05 -16.39
C PHE A 428 -22.53 17.97 -17.06
N LYS A 429 -22.46 16.72 -16.56
CA LYS A 429 -23.28 15.60 -17.04
C LYS A 429 -24.29 15.17 -15.97
N PRO A 430 -25.61 15.48 -16.11
CA PRO A 430 -26.60 15.25 -15.05
C PRO A 430 -26.96 13.77 -14.83
N ASN A 431 -26.83 12.92 -15.86
CA ASN A 431 -27.29 11.53 -15.85
C ASN A 431 -26.11 10.56 -15.94
N ILE A 432 -25.22 10.59 -14.95
CA ILE A 432 -24.18 9.56 -14.79
C ILE A 432 -24.74 8.36 -14.02
N PRO A 433 -24.27 7.12 -14.27
CA PRO A 433 -24.67 5.97 -13.46
C PRO A 433 -24.23 6.13 -12.00
N ILE A 434 -25.15 5.86 -11.07
CA ILE A 434 -24.90 5.92 -9.62
C ILE A 434 -25.04 4.52 -9.03
N GLY A 435 -23.96 4.03 -8.43
CA GLY A 435 -23.90 2.75 -7.75
C GLY A 435 -23.65 2.88 -6.26
N GLY A 436 -23.76 1.74 -5.57
CA GLY A 436 -23.51 1.63 -4.14
C GLY A 436 -22.43 0.61 -3.85
N MET A 437 -21.49 0.95 -2.98
CA MET A 437 -20.57 -0.03 -2.41
C MET A 437 -21.31 -0.82 -1.33
N ILE A 438 -21.51 -2.11 -1.56
CA ILE A 438 -22.15 -3.03 -0.64
C ILE A 438 -21.07 -3.67 0.22
N GLU A 439 -20.80 -3.01 1.34
CA GLU A 439 -19.76 -3.35 2.29
C GLU A 439 -20.25 -3.42 3.74
N VAL A 440 -21.48 -2.98 4.00
CA VAL A 440 -22.14 -3.12 5.30
C VAL A 440 -23.07 -4.34 5.25
N PRO A 441 -23.06 -5.25 6.25
CA PRO A 441 -23.91 -6.43 6.25
C PRO A 441 -25.40 -6.11 6.11
N ALA A 442 -25.86 -4.99 6.68
CA ALA A 442 -27.23 -4.51 6.52
C ALA A 442 -27.59 -4.24 5.04
N ALA A 443 -26.69 -3.63 4.27
CA ALA A 443 -26.89 -3.41 2.84
C ALA A 443 -26.77 -4.70 2.02
N ALA A 444 -25.91 -5.64 2.43
CA ALA A 444 -25.81 -6.96 1.80
C ALA A 444 -27.08 -7.80 2.00
N ILE A 445 -27.71 -7.72 3.18
CA ILE A 445 -28.99 -8.39 3.47
C ILE A 445 -30.13 -7.75 2.67
N ALA A 446 -30.12 -6.43 2.52
CA ALA A 446 -31.14 -5.67 1.78
C ALA A 446 -30.73 -5.36 0.32
N ALA A 447 -29.83 -6.15 -0.26
CA ALA A 447 -29.22 -5.85 -1.56
C ALA A 447 -30.26 -5.77 -2.69
N ASP A 448 -31.36 -6.52 -2.61
CA ASP A 448 -32.48 -6.48 -3.54
C ASP A 448 -33.20 -5.12 -3.55
N LEU A 449 -33.29 -4.46 -2.40
CA LEU A 449 -33.88 -3.13 -2.28
C LEU A 449 -32.97 -2.04 -2.87
N PHE A 450 -31.66 -2.16 -2.62
CA PHE A 450 -30.66 -1.28 -3.20
C PHE A 450 -30.57 -1.44 -4.73
N ALA A 451 -30.61 -2.68 -5.22
CA ALA A 451 -30.53 -3.01 -6.65
C ALA A 451 -31.70 -2.43 -7.48
N GLN A 452 -32.85 -2.13 -6.87
CA GLN A 452 -33.97 -1.49 -7.56
C GLN A 452 -33.77 0.02 -7.79
N LYS A 453 -32.83 0.63 -7.08
CA LYS A 453 -32.62 2.10 -7.05
C LYS A 453 -31.25 2.54 -7.59
N LEU A 454 -30.30 1.62 -7.67
CA LEU A 454 -28.93 1.88 -8.12
C LEU A 454 -28.72 1.31 -9.53
N ASP A 455 -27.82 1.93 -10.28
CA ASP A 455 -27.47 1.48 -11.64
C ASP A 455 -26.48 0.30 -11.64
N PHE A 456 -25.75 0.11 -10.54
CA PHE A 456 -24.81 -1.00 -10.32
C PHE A 456 -24.50 -1.18 -8.83
N LEU A 457 -23.97 -2.35 -8.46
CA LEU A 457 -23.46 -2.64 -7.12
C LEU A 457 -21.97 -2.98 -7.19
N SER A 458 -21.20 -2.59 -6.17
CA SER A 458 -19.81 -3.03 -6.01
C SER A 458 -19.60 -3.63 -4.62
N ILE A 459 -19.06 -4.84 -4.54
CA ILE A 459 -18.81 -5.52 -3.26
C ILE A 459 -17.46 -5.06 -2.70
N GLY A 460 -17.50 -4.35 -1.57
CA GLY A 460 -16.33 -4.01 -0.77
C GLY A 460 -16.04 -5.12 0.24
N THR A 461 -15.31 -6.16 -0.16
CA THR A 461 -15.12 -7.35 0.69
C THR A 461 -14.39 -7.06 1.99
N ASN A 462 -13.48 -6.09 1.99
CA ASN A 462 -12.65 -5.77 3.14
C ASN A 462 -13.51 -5.36 4.35
N ASP A 463 -14.32 -4.32 4.18
CA ASP A 463 -15.27 -3.84 5.20
C ASP A 463 -16.40 -4.86 5.42
N LEU A 464 -16.87 -5.55 4.37
CA LEU A 464 -17.92 -6.59 4.51
C LEU A 464 -17.50 -7.72 5.44
N ILE A 465 -16.27 -8.24 5.31
CA ILE A 465 -15.74 -9.30 6.16
C ILE A 465 -15.59 -8.75 7.59
N GLN A 466 -14.95 -7.59 7.74
CA GLN A 466 -14.73 -6.92 9.02
C GLN A 466 -16.04 -6.75 9.81
N TYR A 467 -17.09 -6.21 9.19
CA TYR A 467 -18.37 -5.99 9.88
C TYR A 467 -19.21 -7.26 10.05
N THR A 468 -19.11 -8.22 9.11
CA THR A 468 -19.84 -9.49 9.24
C THR A 468 -19.30 -10.33 10.38
N LEU A 469 -17.98 -10.33 10.57
CA LEU A 469 -17.31 -11.13 11.59
C LEU A 469 -17.04 -10.33 12.88
N ALA A 470 -17.30 -9.03 12.88
CA ALA A 470 -17.04 -8.10 13.98
C ALA A 470 -15.57 -8.08 14.41
N ILE A 471 -14.67 -7.94 13.44
CA ILE A 471 -13.21 -7.96 13.63
C ILE A 471 -12.61 -6.68 13.05
N ASP A 472 -11.69 -6.06 13.78
CA ASP A 472 -10.83 -5.02 13.20
C ASP A 472 -9.60 -5.68 12.57
N ARG A 473 -9.42 -5.52 11.26
CA ARG A 473 -8.28 -6.10 10.54
C ARG A 473 -6.94 -5.44 10.87
N VAL A 474 -6.95 -4.26 11.49
CA VAL A 474 -5.75 -3.56 11.97
C VAL A 474 -5.34 -4.06 13.36
N ASP A 475 -6.23 -4.76 14.07
CA ASP A 475 -5.94 -5.32 15.38
C ASP A 475 -5.29 -6.71 15.26
N ASP A 476 -3.97 -6.73 15.44
CA ASP A 476 -3.14 -7.95 15.42
C ASP A 476 -3.64 -9.03 16.40
N ALA A 477 -4.35 -8.66 17.48
CA ALA A 477 -4.86 -9.62 18.45
C ALA A 477 -6.00 -10.49 17.91
N VAL A 478 -6.71 -10.02 16.87
CA VAL A 478 -7.90 -10.68 16.31
C VAL A 478 -7.82 -10.93 14.80
N ASN A 479 -6.80 -10.43 14.12
CA ASN A 479 -6.62 -10.59 12.66
C ASN A 479 -6.65 -12.06 12.19
N TYR A 480 -6.27 -13.03 13.04
CA TYR A 480 -6.39 -14.47 12.73
C TYR A 480 -7.82 -14.96 12.48
N LEU A 481 -8.84 -14.17 12.88
CA LEU A 481 -10.25 -14.45 12.63
C LEU A 481 -10.74 -13.91 11.27
N TYR A 482 -9.95 -13.06 10.59
CA TYR A 482 -10.31 -12.51 9.29
C TYR A 482 -10.29 -13.61 8.23
N ASP A 483 -11.47 -14.03 7.78
CA ASP A 483 -11.61 -15.14 6.85
C ASP A 483 -12.55 -14.79 5.68
N PRO A 484 -12.00 -14.53 4.47
CA PRO A 484 -12.80 -14.31 3.26
C PRO A 484 -13.70 -15.49 2.88
N LEU A 485 -13.32 -16.69 3.31
CA LEU A 485 -14.02 -17.95 3.03
C LEU A 485 -15.08 -18.28 4.09
N HIS A 486 -15.30 -17.41 5.08
CA HIS A 486 -16.29 -17.66 6.10
C HIS A 486 -17.70 -17.85 5.47
N PRO A 487 -18.47 -18.90 5.86
CA PRO A 487 -19.75 -19.21 5.21
C PRO A 487 -20.75 -18.04 5.17
N SER A 488 -20.80 -17.22 6.23
CA SER A 488 -21.64 -16.01 6.24
C SER A 488 -21.22 -15.00 5.18
N VAL A 489 -19.92 -14.78 4.97
CA VAL A 489 -19.40 -13.85 3.96
C VAL A 489 -19.76 -14.36 2.56
N LEU A 490 -19.50 -15.64 2.27
CA LEU A 490 -19.84 -16.23 0.97
C LEU A 490 -21.34 -16.16 0.65
N ARG A 491 -22.21 -16.36 1.66
CA ARG A 491 -23.65 -16.19 1.52
C ARG A 491 -24.04 -14.74 1.23
N LEU A 492 -23.43 -13.77 1.90
CA LEU A 492 -23.67 -12.35 1.62
C LEU A 492 -23.21 -11.98 0.20
N VAL A 493 -22.01 -12.37 -0.21
CA VAL A 493 -21.50 -12.17 -1.58
C VAL A 493 -22.47 -12.76 -2.61
N ARG A 494 -22.90 -14.01 -2.42
CA ARG A 494 -23.89 -14.65 -3.29
C ARG A 494 -25.20 -13.86 -3.34
N ASN A 495 -25.73 -13.44 -2.21
CA ASN A 495 -26.98 -12.70 -2.14
C ASN A 495 -26.90 -11.37 -2.92
N ILE A 496 -25.79 -10.65 -2.81
CA ILE A 496 -25.57 -9.39 -3.55
C ILE A 496 -25.54 -9.64 -5.05
N ILE A 497 -24.80 -10.67 -5.50
CA ILE A 497 -24.72 -11.04 -6.92
C ILE A 497 -26.11 -11.44 -7.45
N GLN A 498 -26.87 -12.21 -6.69
CA GLN A 498 -28.23 -12.62 -7.06
C GLN A 498 -29.20 -11.44 -7.13
N ALA A 499 -29.10 -10.48 -6.19
CA ALA A 499 -29.90 -9.27 -6.19
C ALA A 499 -29.65 -8.42 -7.45
N GLY A 500 -28.38 -8.17 -7.81
CA GLY A 500 -28.04 -7.44 -9.03
C GLY A 500 -28.52 -8.15 -10.28
N LYS A 501 -28.33 -9.48 -10.36
CA LYS A 501 -28.85 -10.30 -11.46
C LYS A 501 -30.37 -10.24 -11.60
N ALA A 502 -31.10 -10.27 -10.48
CA ALA A 502 -32.56 -10.19 -10.47
C ALA A 502 -33.07 -8.81 -10.91
N ALA A 503 -32.35 -7.74 -10.57
CA ALA A 503 -32.66 -6.37 -11.00
C ALA A 503 -32.14 -6.04 -12.42
N GLY A 504 -31.28 -6.88 -13.00
CA GLY A 504 -30.69 -6.65 -14.33
C GLY A 504 -29.57 -5.62 -14.34
N ILE A 505 -28.94 -5.35 -13.18
CA ILE A 505 -27.82 -4.41 -13.03
C ILE A 505 -26.49 -5.16 -12.82
N PRO A 506 -25.36 -4.61 -13.26
CA PRO A 506 -24.06 -5.23 -13.04
C PRO A 506 -23.66 -5.21 -11.56
N VAL A 507 -22.93 -6.25 -11.16
CA VAL A 507 -22.28 -6.37 -9.85
C VAL A 507 -20.78 -6.54 -10.07
N SER A 508 -20.00 -5.64 -9.48
CA SER A 508 -18.54 -5.72 -9.41
C SER A 508 -18.06 -6.04 -8.01
N MET A 509 -16.76 -6.33 -7.87
CA MET A 509 -16.09 -6.49 -6.58
C MET A 509 -14.77 -5.74 -6.64
N CYS A 510 -14.51 -4.87 -5.65
CA CYS A 510 -13.31 -4.02 -5.61
C CYS A 510 -12.43 -4.24 -4.38
N GLY A 511 -12.81 -5.15 -3.48
CA GLY A 511 -11.98 -5.54 -2.34
C GLY A 511 -10.89 -6.55 -2.73
N GLU A 512 -9.99 -6.85 -1.79
CA GLU A 512 -8.77 -7.66 -2.03
C GLU A 512 -9.08 -9.05 -2.59
N MET A 513 -10.23 -9.61 -2.25
CA MET A 513 -10.69 -10.91 -2.75
C MET A 513 -10.81 -10.96 -4.28
N ALA A 514 -11.11 -9.83 -4.95
CA ALA A 514 -11.19 -9.75 -6.41
C ALA A 514 -9.82 -9.85 -7.10
N GLY A 515 -8.75 -9.48 -6.40
CA GLY A 515 -7.37 -9.53 -6.88
C GLY A 515 -6.62 -10.80 -6.50
N ASP A 516 -7.27 -11.74 -5.79
CA ASP A 516 -6.65 -13.01 -5.39
C ASP A 516 -7.01 -14.16 -6.37
N PRO A 517 -6.02 -14.74 -7.05
CA PRO A 517 -6.19 -15.90 -7.92
C PRO A 517 -6.91 -17.07 -7.25
N ALA A 518 -6.69 -17.29 -5.95
CA ALA A 518 -7.30 -18.40 -5.20
C ALA A 518 -8.83 -18.32 -5.16
N PHE A 519 -9.40 -17.11 -5.20
CA PHE A 519 -10.83 -16.90 -5.14
C PHE A 519 -11.48 -16.67 -6.52
N THR A 520 -10.69 -16.54 -7.60
CA THR A 520 -11.22 -16.15 -8.91
C THR A 520 -12.28 -17.13 -9.43
N ARG A 521 -12.00 -18.44 -9.37
CA ARG A 521 -12.95 -19.48 -9.79
C ARG A 521 -14.21 -19.51 -8.92
N LEU A 522 -14.03 -19.39 -7.60
CA LEU A 522 -15.13 -19.31 -6.64
C LEU A 522 -16.06 -18.14 -6.97
N LEU A 523 -15.50 -16.94 -7.15
CA LEU A 523 -16.26 -15.72 -7.43
C LEU A 523 -16.99 -15.80 -8.79
N MET A 524 -16.33 -16.32 -9.83
CA MET A 524 -16.99 -16.55 -11.12
C MET A 524 -18.15 -17.55 -11.00
N GLY A 525 -17.95 -18.62 -10.23
CA GLY A 525 -18.96 -19.63 -9.95
C GLY A 525 -20.15 -19.11 -9.14
N LEU A 526 -19.91 -18.18 -8.21
CA LEU A 526 -20.97 -17.44 -7.51
C LEU A 526 -21.76 -16.50 -8.43
N GLY A 527 -21.22 -16.19 -9.61
CA GLY A 527 -21.88 -15.40 -10.65
C GLY A 527 -21.25 -14.03 -10.89
N LEU A 528 -20.13 -13.71 -10.25
CA LEU A 528 -19.43 -12.44 -10.48
C LEU A 528 -18.86 -12.38 -11.89
N ARG A 529 -18.99 -11.22 -12.55
CA ARG A 529 -18.48 -10.98 -13.92
C ARG A 529 -17.58 -9.77 -14.04
N GLN A 530 -17.62 -8.86 -13.07
CA GLN A 530 -16.79 -7.66 -13.05
C GLN A 530 -15.88 -7.69 -11.83
N PHE A 531 -14.57 -7.60 -12.06
CA PHE A 531 -13.55 -7.63 -11.03
C PHE A 531 -12.77 -6.32 -11.09
N SER A 532 -12.51 -5.70 -9.94
CA SER A 532 -11.68 -4.50 -9.83
C SER A 532 -10.58 -4.75 -8.80
N MET A 533 -9.33 -4.57 -9.19
CA MET A 533 -8.15 -4.97 -8.39
C MET A 533 -6.95 -4.07 -8.68
N GLU A 534 -5.85 -4.23 -7.94
CA GLU A 534 -4.63 -3.48 -8.27
C GLU A 534 -4.12 -3.84 -9.68
N PRO A 535 -3.53 -2.88 -10.44
CA PRO A 535 -3.05 -3.14 -11.80
C PRO A 535 -2.08 -4.31 -11.91
N SER A 536 -1.28 -4.54 -10.86
CA SER A 536 -0.29 -5.62 -10.77
C SER A 536 -0.92 -7.02 -10.80
N GLN A 537 -2.17 -7.17 -10.34
CA GLN A 537 -2.87 -8.45 -10.20
C GLN A 537 -3.67 -8.84 -11.46
N LEU A 538 -3.99 -7.86 -12.33
CA LEU A 538 -4.85 -8.06 -13.50
C LEU A 538 -4.43 -9.20 -14.43
N LEU A 539 -3.12 -9.34 -14.68
CA LEU A 539 -2.61 -10.37 -15.60
C LEU A 539 -2.86 -11.79 -15.05
N GLU A 540 -2.64 -11.97 -13.74
CA GLU A 540 -2.79 -13.25 -13.06
C GLU A 540 -4.27 -13.69 -13.03
N ILE A 541 -5.16 -12.76 -12.68
CA ILE A 541 -6.61 -12.98 -12.72
C ILE A 541 -7.07 -13.28 -14.16
N ARG A 542 -6.58 -12.54 -15.16
CA ARG A 542 -6.89 -12.81 -16.57
C ARG A 542 -6.46 -14.21 -17.00
N GLN A 543 -5.30 -14.68 -16.54
CA GLN A 543 -4.84 -16.03 -16.82
C GLN A 543 -5.77 -17.07 -16.19
N GLN A 544 -6.16 -16.90 -14.92
CA GLN A 544 -7.09 -17.78 -14.23
C GLN A 544 -8.44 -17.87 -14.95
N VAL A 545 -9.02 -16.72 -15.33
CA VAL A 545 -10.26 -16.67 -16.13
C VAL A 545 -10.11 -17.51 -17.40
N ARG A 546 -9.02 -17.32 -18.15
CA ARG A 546 -8.79 -18.00 -19.43
C ARG A 546 -8.50 -19.50 -19.31
N GLN A 547 -8.15 -19.97 -18.12
CA GLN A 547 -7.91 -21.39 -17.82
C GLN A 547 -9.13 -22.07 -17.21
N THR A 548 -10.19 -21.31 -16.93
CA THR A 548 -11.41 -21.80 -16.29
C THR A 548 -12.44 -22.20 -17.34
N ARG A 549 -13.13 -23.32 -17.12
CA ARG A 549 -14.38 -23.69 -17.80
C ARG A 549 -15.54 -23.51 -16.83
N LEU A 550 -16.29 -22.43 -17.00
CA LEU A 550 -17.28 -22.02 -16.01
C LEU A 550 -18.39 -23.06 -15.81
N SER A 551 -18.73 -23.85 -16.82
CA SER A 551 -19.71 -24.93 -16.73
C SER A 551 -19.35 -26.05 -15.73
N ALA A 552 -18.08 -26.18 -15.33
CA ALA A 552 -17.61 -27.20 -14.38
C ALA A 552 -17.62 -26.72 -12.92
N VAL A 553 -17.80 -25.42 -12.70
CA VAL A 553 -17.73 -24.79 -11.37
C VAL A 553 -19.00 -24.94 -10.51
N PRO A 554 -20.25 -25.00 -11.03
CA PRO A 554 -21.46 -24.96 -10.20
C PRO A 554 -21.54 -26.04 -9.10
N GLU A 555 -21.14 -27.28 -9.39
CA GLU A 555 -21.14 -28.37 -8.40
C GLU A 555 -20.19 -28.09 -7.23
N TRP A 556 -19.04 -27.45 -7.50
CA TRP A 556 -18.12 -27.01 -6.47
C TRP A 556 -18.72 -25.92 -5.60
N ILE A 557 -19.44 -24.98 -6.20
CA ILE A 557 -20.08 -23.88 -5.47
C ILE A 557 -21.15 -24.40 -4.52
N GLU A 558 -21.97 -25.36 -4.96
CA GLU A 558 -22.97 -26.00 -4.08
C GLU A 558 -22.30 -26.66 -2.88
N ARG A 559 -21.26 -27.47 -3.12
CA ARG A 559 -20.50 -28.13 -2.04
C ARG A 559 -19.84 -27.14 -1.07
N ILE A 560 -19.27 -26.06 -1.59
CA ILE A 560 -18.64 -25.01 -0.78
C ILE A 560 -19.66 -24.29 0.09
N LEU A 561 -20.84 -23.95 -0.45
CA LEU A 561 -21.88 -23.23 0.29
C LEU A 561 -22.63 -24.09 1.33
N GLU A 562 -22.63 -25.41 1.14
CA GLU A 562 -23.14 -26.39 2.11
C GLU A 562 -22.14 -26.71 3.22
N CYS A 563 -20.85 -26.46 3.00
CA CYS A 563 -19.80 -26.70 3.99
C CYS A 563 -19.92 -25.73 5.17
N THR A 564 -19.92 -26.26 6.39
CA THR A 564 -19.99 -25.47 7.63
C THR A 564 -18.66 -25.40 8.38
N ASP A 565 -17.69 -26.24 8.01
CA ASP A 565 -16.36 -26.26 8.63
C ASP A 565 -15.39 -25.42 7.80
N THR A 566 -14.86 -24.36 8.40
CA THR A 566 -13.95 -23.41 7.72
C THR A 566 -12.72 -24.11 7.17
N SER A 567 -12.11 -25.04 7.91
CA SER A 567 -10.90 -25.74 7.44
C SER A 567 -11.17 -26.61 6.22
N ALA A 568 -12.28 -27.37 6.24
CA ALA A 568 -12.73 -28.10 5.07
C ALA A 568 -13.07 -27.19 3.88
N LEU A 569 -13.59 -25.98 4.13
CA LEU A 569 -13.93 -25.02 3.09
C LEU A 569 -12.69 -24.52 2.34
N HIS A 570 -11.62 -24.16 3.05
CA HIS A 570 -10.32 -23.82 2.45
C HIS A 570 -9.82 -24.99 1.56
N GLY A 571 -9.88 -26.22 2.08
CA GLY A 571 -9.51 -27.41 1.30
C GLY A 571 -10.38 -27.67 0.06
N LEU A 572 -11.67 -27.30 0.07
CA LEU A 572 -12.54 -27.38 -1.11
C LEU A 572 -12.17 -26.34 -2.18
N VAL A 573 -11.79 -25.13 -1.76
CA VAL A 573 -11.31 -24.08 -2.67
C VAL A 573 -9.96 -24.46 -3.28
N ASP A 574 -9.06 -25.06 -2.49
CA ASP A 574 -7.80 -25.59 -3.02
C ASP A 574 -8.04 -26.71 -4.04
N GLN A 575 -8.98 -27.61 -3.79
CA GLN A 575 -9.36 -28.66 -4.74
C GLN A 575 -9.98 -28.10 -6.02
N LEU A 576 -10.84 -27.08 -5.91
CA LEU A 576 -11.39 -26.35 -7.05
C LEU A 576 -10.26 -25.77 -7.91
N ASN A 577 -9.20 -25.27 -7.28
CA ASN A 577 -8.07 -24.68 -7.99
C ASN A 577 -7.08 -25.69 -8.57
N ALA A 578 -6.99 -26.88 -7.98
CA ALA A 578 -6.07 -27.95 -8.39
C ALA A 578 -6.57 -28.77 -9.60
N GLN A 579 -7.86 -28.74 -9.92
CA GLN A 579 -8.38 -29.47 -11.09
C GLN A 579 -7.97 -28.77 -12.39
N GLU A 580 -7.21 -29.50 -13.23
CA GLU A 580 -6.93 -29.06 -14.60
C GLU A 580 -8.24 -28.88 -15.37
N CYS A 581 -8.45 -27.68 -15.91
CA CYS A 581 -9.61 -27.31 -16.74
C CYS A 581 -10.96 -27.16 -16.03
N VAL A 582 -11.00 -26.97 -14.70
CA VAL A 582 -12.15 -26.29 -14.05
C VAL A 582 -12.03 -24.80 -14.20
#